data_AF-A0A1C5M5L8-F1
#
_entry.id   AF-A0A1C5M5L8-F1
#
_cell.length_a   1.000
_cell.length_b   1.000
_cell.length_c   1.000
_cell.angle_alpha   90.00
_cell.angle_beta   90.00
_cell.angle_gamma   90.00
#
_symmetry.space_group_name_H-M   'P 1'
#
loop_
_entity.id
_entity.type
_entity.pdbx_description
1 polymer ?
#
loop_
_entity_poly.entity_id
_entity_poly.type
_entity_poly.pdbx_seq_one_letter_code
_entity_poly.pdbx_strand_id
1 'polypeptide(L)'
;MLLCVAMLFCSCGEEERAVLGYEQPVTTLITAAQYSDTQSYLSCFTPEAEAEYKNSDSYNEALAETLLTRGEEKTELSYKLSSKKELDSDGLKDLEKSYKESYHKNVTIKKAVTMTAKLTETTDSGELSASREITVVKIENNWYIFGKVIEKFDLSQKG
;
A
#
# COMPACT_ATOMS: atom_id res chain seq x y z
N MET A 1 45.26 14.71 32.68
CA MET A 1 43.88 14.42 33.08
C MET A 1 42.97 15.02 32.02
N LEU A 2 42.73 14.26 30.94
CA LEU A 2 41.86 14.67 29.82
C LEU A 2 40.55 13.90 30.01
N LEU A 3 39.50 14.62 30.40
CA LEU A 3 38.14 14.08 30.57
C LEU A 3 37.56 13.77 29.19
N CYS A 4 37.53 12.48 28.81
CA CYS A 4 36.70 12.02 27.71
C CYS A 4 35.25 12.03 28.16
N VAL A 5 34.52 13.06 27.75
CA VAL A 5 33.07 13.17 27.89
C VAL A 5 32.44 12.05 27.06
N ALA A 6 31.93 11.03 27.73
CA ALA A 6 31.05 10.05 27.13
C ALA A 6 29.75 10.76 26.77
N MET A 7 29.54 11.03 25.47
CA MET A 7 28.22 11.41 24.95
C MET A 7 27.33 10.17 25.01
N LEU A 8 26.61 10.06 26.12
CA LEU A 8 25.42 9.21 26.25
C LEU A 8 24.36 9.76 25.29
N PHE A 9 24.24 9.15 24.11
CA PHE A 9 23.05 9.30 23.28
C PHE A 9 21.88 8.57 23.97
N CYS A 10 21.27 9.22 24.94
CA CYS A 10 19.87 8.96 25.31
C CYS A 10 18.99 9.47 24.16
N SER A 11 18.89 8.68 23.10
CA SER A 11 17.81 8.81 22.14
C SER A 11 16.77 7.75 22.48
N CYS A 12 15.75 8.14 23.26
CA CYS A 12 14.42 7.56 23.07
C CYS A 12 13.95 8.05 21.68
N GLY A 13 14.40 7.38 20.63
CA GLY A 13 13.95 7.62 19.25
C GLY A 13 13.29 6.34 18.78
N GLU A 14 12.05 6.45 18.32
CA GLU A 14 11.30 5.35 17.73
C GLU A 14 12.18 4.60 16.72
N GLU A 15 12.22 3.28 16.87
CA GLU A 15 13.02 2.39 16.04
C GLU A 15 12.48 2.46 14.60
N GLU A 16 13.19 3.16 13.72
CA GLU A 16 12.87 3.27 12.30
C GLU A 16 13.03 1.87 11.67
N ARG A 17 11.94 1.09 11.72
CA ARG A 17 11.92 -0.28 11.21
C ARG A 17 12.21 -0.24 9.72
N ALA A 18 13.26 -0.94 9.29
CA ALA A 18 13.54 -1.14 7.87
C ALA A 18 12.30 -1.74 7.18
N VAL A 19 11.69 -0.97 6.28
CA VAL A 19 10.55 -1.39 5.46
C VAL A 19 11.04 -2.52 4.55
N LEU A 20 10.42 -3.70 4.68
CA LEU A 20 10.77 -4.82 3.79
C LEU A 20 10.33 -4.45 2.36
N GLY A 21 11.08 -4.89 1.35
CA GLY A 21 10.80 -4.49 -0.03
C GLY A 21 9.36 -4.75 -0.50
N TYR A 22 8.72 -5.81 0.02
CA TYR A 22 7.32 -6.14 -0.29
C TYR A 22 6.30 -5.24 0.43
N GLU A 23 6.67 -4.54 1.50
CA GLU A 23 5.79 -3.62 2.21
C GLU A 23 5.74 -2.24 1.52
N GLN A 24 6.80 -1.90 0.77
CA GLN A 24 6.98 -0.58 0.14
C GLN A 24 5.82 -0.13 -0.75
N PRO A 25 5.18 -0.98 -1.58
CA PRO A 25 4.00 -0.57 -2.35
C PRO A 25 2.84 -0.15 -1.46
N VAL A 26 2.64 -0.80 -0.31
CA VAL A 26 1.56 -0.44 0.62
C VAL A 26 1.92 0.86 1.35
N THR A 27 3.17 1.02 1.81
CA THR A 27 3.63 2.29 2.40
C THR A 27 3.45 3.46 1.44
N THR A 28 3.81 3.26 0.17
CA THR A 28 3.71 4.28 -0.88
C THR A 28 2.25 4.59 -1.20
N LEU A 29 1.38 3.58 -1.29
CA LEU A 29 -0.06 3.73 -1.52
C LEU A 29 -0.70 4.65 -0.46
N ILE A 30 -0.40 4.39 0.82
CA ILE A 30 -0.95 5.14 1.96
C ILE A 30 -0.39 6.56 2.00
N THR A 31 0.91 6.72 1.79
CA THR A 31 1.56 8.03 1.71
C THR A 31 0.97 8.86 0.57
N ALA A 32 0.79 8.26 -0.60
CA ALA A 32 0.21 8.91 -1.77
C ALA A 32 -1.25 9.35 -1.51
N ALA A 33 -2.08 8.49 -0.89
CA ALA A 33 -3.43 8.86 -0.48
C ALA A 33 -3.46 10.04 0.51
N GLN A 34 -2.56 10.03 1.51
CA GLN A 34 -2.41 11.11 2.48
C GLN A 34 -2.02 12.44 1.82
N TYR A 35 -1.12 12.41 0.83
CA TYR A 35 -0.64 13.60 0.14
C TYR A 35 -1.40 13.96 -1.13
N SER A 36 -2.51 13.28 -1.45
CA SER A 36 -3.30 13.55 -2.67
C SER A 36 -2.57 13.22 -3.98
N ASP A 37 -1.53 12.40 -3.93
CA ASP A 37 -0.71 12.12 -5.09
C ASP A 37 -1.27 10.92 -5.88
N THR A 38 -2.22 11.20 -6.78
CA THR A 38 -2.81 10.15 -7.64
C THR A 38 -1.75 9.43 -8.48
N GLN A 39 -0.70 10.12 -8.94
CA GLN A 39 0.31 9.49 -9.78
C GLN A 39 1.12 8.45 -8.98
N SER A 40 1.62 8.84 -7.81
CA SER A 40 2.33 7.90 -6.92
C SER A 40 1.40 6.78 -6.45
N TYR A 41 0.13 7.07 -6.20
CA TYR A 41 -0.89 6.07 -5.83
C TYR A 41 -1.03 5.00 -6.90
N LEU A 42 -1.21 5.40 -8.17
CA LEU A 42 -1.39 4.47 -9.28
C LEU A 42 -0.12 3.66 -9.57
N SER A 43 1.07 4.26 -9.41
CA SER A 43 2.36 3.57 -9.62
C SER A 43 2.62 2.41 -8.65
N CYS A 44 1.83 2.30 -7.57
CA CYS A 44 1.91 1.19 -6.64
C CYS A 44 1.32 -0.10 -7.23
N PHE A 45 0.46 -0.02 -8.25
CA PHE A 45 -0.16 -1.17 -8.90
C PHE A 45 0.67 -1.67 -10.07
N THR A 46 0.40 -2.89 -10.54
CA THR A 46 1.05 -3.41 -11.75
C THR A 46 0.76 -2.50 -12.96
N PRO A 47 1.70 -2.33 -13.91
CA PRO A 47 1.52 -1.41 -15.05
C PRO A 47 0.22 -1.62 -15.82
N GLU A 48 -0.21 -2.86 -16.02
CA GLU A 48 -1.46 -3.19 -16.70
C GLU A 48 -2.71 -2.83 -15.89
N ALA A 49 -2.66 -2.92 -14.55
CA ALA A 49 -3.76 -2.48 -13.69
C ALA A 49 -3.90 -0.95 -13.69
N GLU A 50 -2.77 -0.24 -13.62
CA GLU A 50 -2.73 1.22 -13.78
C GLU A 50 -3.29 1.63 -15.15
N ALA A 51 -2.85 0.95 -16.22
CA ALA A 51 -3.31 1.23 -17.58
C ALA A 51 -4.80 0.91 -17.76
N GLU A 52 -5.31 -0.21 -17.22
CA GLU A 52 -6.74 -0.53 -17.26
C GLU A 52 -7.56 0.58 -16.59
N TYR A 53 -7.16 1.00 -15.38
CA TYR A 53 -7.86 2.07 -14.66
C TYR A 53 -7.83 3.42 -15.40
N LYS A 54 -6.68 3.82 -15.95
CA LYS A 54 -6.56 5.07 -16.71
C LYS A 54 -7.41 5.11 -17.99
N ASN A 55 -7.78 3.94 -18.52
CA ASN A 55 -8.61 3.82 -19.73
C ASN A 55 -10.07 3.47 -19.40
N SER A 56 -10.46 3.40 -18.12
CA SER A 56 -11.84 3.09 -17.73
C SER A 56 -12.72 4.34 -17.68
N ASP A 57 -14.03 4.15 -17.74
CA ASP A 57 -15.01 5.22 -17.50
C ASP A 57 -15.00 5.73 -16.04
N SER A 58 -14.34 5.00 -15.12
CA SER A 58 -14.21 5.36 -13.71
C SER A 58 -12.90 6.10 -13.40
N TYR A 59 -12.08 6.39 -14.42
CA TYR A 59 -10.84 7.11 -14.23
C TYR A 59 -11.09 8.46 -13.55
N ASN A 60 -10.40 8.68 -12.44
CA ASN A 60 -10.42 9.93 -11.69
C ASN A 60 -8.97 10.41 -11.50
N GLU A 61 -8.64 11.54 -12.13
CA GLU A 61 -7.32 12.17 -11.99
C GLU A 61 -7.03 12.63 -10.55
N ALA A 62 -8.08 12.92 -9.78
CA ALA A 62 -8.03 13.27 -8.37
C ALA A 62 -8.38 12.08 -7.45
N LEU A 63 -8.19 10.83 -7.90
CA LEU A 63 -8.54 9.64 -7.12
C LEU A 63 -8.03 9.73 -5.67
N ALA A 64 -6.74 10.05 -5.47
CA ALA A 64 -6.16 10.10 -4.13
C ALA A 64 -6.82 11.15 -3.21
N GLU A 65 -7.38 12.22 -3.77
CA GLU A 65 -8.14 13.21 -3.01
C GLU A 65 -9.48 12.67 -2.52
N THR A 66 -10.08 11.75 -3.28
CA THR A 66 -11.39 11.18 -2.98
C THR A 66 -11.36 9.99 -2.03
N LEU A 67 -10.18 9.42 -1.77
CA LEU A 67 -10.02 8.21 -0.97
C LEU A 67 -10.24 8.42 0.54
N LEU A 68 -10.10 9.66 1.02
CA LEU A 68 -10.17 10.02 2.42
C LEU A 68 -11.28 11.03 2.67
N THR A 69 -11.84 10.99 3.87
CA THR A 69 -12.82 11.96 4.35
C THR A 69 -12.08 13.26 4.66
N ARG A 70 -11.89 14.10 3.65
CA ARG A 70 -11.20 15.38 3.77
C ARG A 70 -12.17 16.48 4.18
N GLY A 71 -12.04 16.96 5.41
CA GLY A 71 -12.67 18.20 5.90
C GLY A 71 -11.66 19.35 5.94
N GLU A 72 -12.04 20.48 6.57
CA GLU A 72 -11.11 21.59 6.86
C GLU A 72 -10.02 21.21 7.90
N GLU A 73 -10.14 20.03 8.52
CA GLU A 73 -9.35 19.57 9.66
C GLU A 73 -8.34 18.47 9.30
N LYS A 74 -7.38 18.24 10.21
CA LYS A 74 -6.22 17.36 9.99
C LYS A 74 -6.63 15.88 10.01
N THR A 75 -6.88 15.31 8.84
CA THR A 75 -7.04 13.86 8.65
C THR A 75 -5.68 13.15 8.67
N GLU A 76 -5.54 12.11 9.50
CA GLU A 76 -4.35 11.24 9.54
C GLU A 76 -4.71 9.82 9.10
N LEU A 77 -4.00 9.30 8.09
CA LEU A 77 -4.12 7.93 7.62
C LEU A 77 -2.94 7.09 8.12
N SER A 78 -3.24 6.02 8.85
CA SER A 78 -2.26 5.04 9.32
C SER A 78 -2.59 3.64 8.82
N TYR A 79 -1.59 2.75 8.84
CA TYR A 79 -1.77 1.36 8.45
C TYR A 79 -1.02 0.38 9.36
N LYS A 80 -1.56 -0.84 9.46
CA LYS A 80 -0.90 -1.98 10.11
C LYS A 80 -0.97 -3.21 9.22
N LEU A 81 0.18 -3.82 8.97
CA LEU A 81 0.28 -5.08 8.21
C LEU A 81 0.34 -6.28 9.14
N SER A 82 -0.47 -7.30 8.87
CA SER A 82 -0.51 -8.57 9.58
C SER A 82 -0.68 -9.75 8.62
N SER A 83 -0.64 -10.99 9.16
CA SER A 83 -0.94 -12.22 8.40
C SER A 83 -0.15 -12.38 7.10
N LYS A 84 1.17 -12.17 7.18
CA LYS A 84 2.07 -12.20 6.01
C LYS A 84 2.35 -13.63 5.60
N LYS A 85 2.05 -13.95 4.34
CA LYS A 85 2.29 -15.27 3.74
C LYS A 85 2.96 -15.11 2.37
N GLU A 86 4.19 -15.59 2.23
CA GLU A 86 4.82 -15.74 0.91
C GLU A 86 4.14 -16.89 0.17
N LEU A 87 3.82 -16.69 -1.10
CA LEU A 87 3.20 -17.72 -1.94
C LEU A 87 4.27 -18.67 -2.49
N ASP A 88 3.91 -19.94 -2.59
CA ASP A 88 4.73 -20.96 -3.24
C ASP A 88 4.59 -20.90 -4.77
N SER A 89 5.32 -21.79 -5.47
CA SER A 89 5.35 -21.80 -6.94
C SER A 89 3.99 -22.01 -7.60
N ASP A 90 3.07 -22.73 -6.96
CA ASP A 90 1.75 -22.96 -7.53
C ASP A 90 0.87 -21.71 -7.35
N GLY A 91 0.97 -21.06 -6.18
CA GLY A 91 0.38 -19.73 -5.98
C GLY A 91 0.90 -18.68 -6.96
N LEU A 92 2.19 -18.71 -7.33
CA LEU A 92 2.73 -17.81 -8.36
C LEU A 92 2.11 -18.07 -9.74
N LYS A 93 1.99 -19.33 -10.16
CA LYS A 93 1.37 -19.70 -11.44
C LYS A 93 -0.09 -19.27 -11.51
N ASP A 94 -0.81 -19.39 -10.40
CA ASP A 94 -2.21 -18.96 -10.32
C ASP A 94 -2.35 -17.44 -10.51
N LEU A 95 -1.45 -16.65 -9.90
CA LEU A 95 -1.40 -15.20 -10.13
C LEU A 95 -1.04 -14.85 -11.58
N GLU A 96 -0.04 -15.51 -12.18
CA GLU A 96 0.33 -15.28 -13.59
C GLU A 96 -0.81 -15.63 -14.55
N LYS A 97 -1.55 -16.70 -14.27
CA LYS A 97 -2.75 -17.08 -15.02
C LYS A 97 -3.84 -16.03 -14.90
N SER A 98 -4.15 -15.60 -13.68
CA SER A 98 -5.15 -14.54 -13.42
C SER A 98 -4.78 -13.22 -14.11
N TYR A 99 -3.49 -12.87 -14.11
CA TYR A 99 -2.98 -11.70 -14.83
C TYR A 99 -3.23 -11.78 -16.33
N LYS A 100 -2.96 -12.95 -16.93
CA LYS A 100 -3.20 -13.19 -18.35
C LYS A 100 -4.67 -13.17 -18.71
N GLU A 101 -5.52 -13.71 -17.85
CA GLU A 101 -6.96 -13.70 -18.04
C GLU A 101 -7.53 -12.27 -17.97
N SER A 102 -7.05 -11.46 -17.02
CA SER A 102 -7.52 -10.09 -16.80
C SER A 102 -7.00 -9.10 -17.86
N TYR A 103 -5.72 -9.18 -18.21
CA TYR A 103 -5.05 -8.16 -19.02
C TYR A 103 -4.62 -8.65 -20.41
N HIS A 104 -4.83 -9.94 -20.73
CA HIS A 104 -4.36 -10.55 -21.97
C HIS A 104 -2.84 -10.42 -22.20
N LYS A 105 -2.07 -10.33 -21.10
CA LYS A 105 -0.61 -10.23 -21.09
C LYS A 105 0.01 -11.34 -20.25
N ASN A 106 1.14 -11.89 -20.69
CA ASN A 106 1.92 -12.77 -19.84
C ASN A 106 2.81 -11.93 -18.92
N VAL A 107 3.03 -12.41 -17.71
CA VAL A 107 3.93 -11.81 -16.73
C VAL A 107 4.73 -12.92 -16.07
N THR A 108 5.94 -12.60 -15.60
CA THR A 108 6.73 -13.49 -14.75
C THR A 108 6.82 -12.89 -13.35
N ILE A 109 6.18 -13.54 -12.38
CA ILE A 109 6.15 -13.13 -10.99
C ILE A 109 7.25 -13.88 -10.24
N LYS A 110 8.27 -13.17 -9.77
CA LYS A 110 9.42 -13.79 -9.07
C LYS A 110 9.11 -14.17 -7.64
N LYS A 111 8.24 -13.39 -6.97
CA LYS A 111 7.80 -13.56 -5.58
C LYS A 111 6.42 -12.95 -5.42
N ALA A 112 5.64 -13.46 -4.49
CA ALA A 112 4.40 -12.84 -4.08
C ALA A 112 4.21 -13.00 -2.57
N VAL A 113 3.66 -11.98 -1.93
CA VAL A 113 3.32 -12.00 -0.52
C VAL A 113 1.88 -11.52 -0.37
N THR A 114 1.05 -12.32 0.27
CA THR A 114 -0.29 -11.91 0.68
C THR A 114 -0.23 -11.45 2.13
N MET A 115 -0.89 -10.34 2.43
CA MET A 115 -0.93 -9.76 3.77
C MET A 115 -2.28 -9.08 4.02
N THR A 116 -2.68 -8.97 5.29
CA THR A 116 -3.81 -8.14 5.68
C THR A 116 -3.31 -6.75 6.02
N ALA A 117 -3.81 -5.72 5.32
CA ALA A 117 -3.59 -4.32 5.65
C ALA A 117 -4.82 -3.79 6.37
N LYS A 118 -4.65 -3.40 7.64
CA LYS A 118 -5.63 -2.62 8.38
C LYS A 118 -5.32 -1.13 8.19
N LEU A 119 -6.23 -0.41 7.54
CA LEU A 119 -6.16 1.04 7.36
C LEU A 119 -7.01 1.70 8.44
N THR A 120 -6.48 2.75 9.05
CA THR A 120 -7.20 3.56 10.04
C THR A 120 -7.08 5.02 9.63
N GLU A 121 -8.24 5.63 9.36
CA GLU A 121 -8.36 7.07 9.19
C GLU A 121 -8.80 7.66 10.53
N THR A 122 -8.02 8.60 11.04
CA THR A 122 -8.33 9.33 12.27
C THR A 122 -8.80 10.73 11.89
N THR A 123 -9.99 11.08 12.37
CA THR A 123 -10.60 12.41 12.25
C THR A 123 -10.97 12.91 13.64
N ASP A 124 -11.31 14.20 13.77
CA ASP A 124 -11.79 14.77 15.04
C ASP A 124 -13.11 14.12 15.51
N SER A 125 -13.88 13.55 14.57
CA SER A 125 -15.12 12.81 14.86
C SER A 125 -14.89 11.36 15.33
N GLY A 126 -13.64 10.88 15.27
CA GLY A 126 -13.26 9.53 15.68
C GLY A 126 -12.45 8.77 14.61
N GLU A 127 -12.26 7.48 14.87
CA GLU A 127 -11.51 6.57 14.00
C GLU A 127 -12.44 5.74 13.09
N LEU A 128 -12.16 5.76 11.79
CA LEU A 128 -12.72 4.83 10.82
C LEU A 128 -11.63 3.81 10.46
N SER A 129 -12.00 2.53 10.33
CA SER A 129 -11.02 1.53 9.91
C SER A 129 -11.61 0.47 8.98
N ALA A 130 -10.76 -0.07 8.12
CA ALA A 130 -11.07 -1.21 7.27
C ALA A 130 -9.86 -2.14 7.24
N SER A 131 -10.12 -3.44 7.07
CA SER A 131 -9.07 -4.42 6.79
C SER A 131 -9.29 -4.99 5.40
N ARG A 132 -8.22 -5.06 4.61
CA ARG A 132 -8.24 -5.65 3.27
C ARG A 132 -7.05 -6.59 3.13
N GLU A 133 -7.29 -7.71 2.46
CA GLU A 133 -6.20 -8.55 1.98
C GLU A 133 -5.56 -7.89 0.76
N ILE A 134 -4.24 -7.73 0.80
CA ILE A 134 -3.43 -7.18 -0.29
C ILE A 134 -2.43 -8.26 -0.67
N THR A 135 -2.36 -8.55 -1.97
CA THR A 135 -1.27 -9.34 -2.53
C THR A 135 -0.30 -8.40 -3.22
N VAL A 136 0.98 -8.49 -2.87
CA VAL A 136 2.06 -7.78 -3.56
C VAL A 136 2.91 -8.77 -4.34
N VAL A 137 3.33 -8.38 -5.53
CA VAL A 137 4.10 -9.22 -6.45
C VAL A 137 5.40 -8.53 -6.82
N LYS A 138 6.46 -9.34 -6.96
CA LYS A 138 7.73 -8.89 -7.50
C LYS A 138 7.78 -9.22 -8.99
N ILE A 139 7.69 -8.20 -9.83
CA ILE A 139 7.87 -8.30 -11.28
C ILE A 139 9.20 -7.63 -11.60
N GLU A 140 10.08 -8.36 -12.30
CA GLU A 140 11.47 -7.95 -12.50
C GLU A 140 12.20 -7.61 -11.18
N ASN A 141 12.46 -6.32 -10.91
CA ASN A 141 13.12 -5.86 -9.69
C ASN A 141 12.21 -5.00 -8.80
N ASN A 142 10.97 -4.75 -9.23
CA ASN A 142 10.03 -3.86 -8.56
C ASN A 142 8.92 -4.66 -7.86
N TRP A 143 8.39 -4.09 -6.79
CA TRP A 143 7.23 -4.63 -6.09
C TRP A 143 5.99 -3.82 -6.47
N TYR A 144 4.88 -4.51 -6.66
CA TYR A 144 3.60 -3.91 -7.02
C TYR A 144 2.48 -4.54 -6.21
N ILE A 145 1.41 -3.80 -5.98
CA ILE A 145 0.12 -4.33 -5.55
C ILE A 145 -0.51 -5.05 -6.75
N PHE A 146 -0.90 -6.30 -6.54
CA PHE A 146 -1.56 -7.13 -7.54
C PHE A 146 -3.08 -7.03 -7.42
N GLY A 147 -3.75 -6.88 -8.56
CA GLY A 147 -5.19 -6.71 -8.66
C GLY A 147 -5.57 -5.34 -9.22
N LYS A 148 -6.87 -5.04 -9.21
CA LYS A 148 -7.41 -3.77 -9.70
C LYS A 148 -7.04 -2.61 -8.76
N VAL A 149 -6.97 -1.40 -9.34
CA VAL A 149 -6.79 -0.16 -8.58
C VAL A 149 -7.89 -0.05 -7.51
N ILE A 150 -7.48 0.33 -6.30
CA ILE A 150 -8.40 0.54 -5.19
C ILE A 150 -9.01 1.93 -5.32
N GLU A 151 -10.28 2.00 -5.70
CA GLU A 151 -10.96 3.27 -5.95
C GLU A 151 -11.61 3.87 -4.69
N LYS A 152 -11.75 3.06 -3.62
CA LYS A 152 -12.26 3.48 -2.32
C LYS A 152 -11.79 2.56 -1.20
N PHE A 153 -11.67 3.11 0.00
CA PHE A 153 -11.54 2.35 1.23
C PHE A 153 -12.92 2.25 1.88
N ASP A 154 -13.43 1.03 2.08
CA ASP A 154 -14.72 0.79 2.75
C ASP A 154 -14.56 0.97 4.29
N LEU A 155 -14.13 2.17 4.70
CA LEU A 155 -13.90 2.52 6.09
C LEU A 155 -15.23 2.64 6.84
N SER A 156 -15.34 1.98 7.98
CA SER A 156 -16.51 2.08 8.86
C SER A 156 -16.10 2.47 10.27
N GLN A 157 -16.99 3.14 11.00
CA GLN A 157 -16.79 3.43 12.42
C GLN A 157 -16.49 2.15 13.18
N LYS A 158 -15.53 2.22 14.11
CA LYS A 158 -15.44 1.18 15.14
C LYS A 158 -16.71 1.22 15.97
N GLY A 159 -17.38 0.07 16.10
CA GLY A 159 -18.39 -0.14 17.14
C GLY A 159 -17.76 -0.18 18.53
#